data_AF-A0A930QPD1-F1
#
_entry.id   AF-A0A930QPD1-F1
#
_cell.length_a   1.000
_cell.length_b   1.000
_cell.length_c   1.000
_cell.angle_alpha   90.00
_cell.angle_beta   90.00
_cell.angle_gamma   90.00
#
_symmetry.space_group_name_H-M   'P 1'
#
loop_
_entity.id
_entity.type
_entity.pdbx_description
1 polymer ?
#
loop_
_entity_poly.entity_id
_entity_poly.type
_entity_poly.pdbx_seq_one_letter_code
_entity_poly.pdbx_strand_id
1 'polypeptide(L)'
;MYGLCTGSGYTLVGQTLGELADERIEFEILPSQLNTEDEVLERVVAGFVLGRFWTRDIPWVDHILEQHWNPQQCAQFLLLLPFQQEIWERAILYLDESHEELYWKHVNTQVGVWTWNDRIVIEKLITYGRTGAAVMCIAYAMDDDINFDPALATHALLAFLENPQEVQSIERYHVIDLIEHLQAVPTVDIEKLYQIEWNFLPWFAPLSDESPVALEKKLASDPESFAEMVKLAFRSKNDLDDSVEKQDEKKKNIVERAYTLLHNWKHCPGVQEDGTLN
;
A
#
# COMPACT_ATOMS: atom_id res chain seq x y z
N MET A 1 0.40 -23.49 -0.20
CA MET A 1 1.51 -24.16 0.52
C MET A 1 2.83 -23.84 -0.18
N TYR A 2 3.28 -22.58 -0.17
CA TYR A 2 4.69 -22.19 -0.38
C TYR A 2 4.82 -20.74 0.08
N GLY A 3 5.82 -20.48 0.92
CA GLY A 3 6.16 -19.15 1.40
C GLY A 3 5.82 -18.96 2.87
N LEU A 4 6.64 -19.51 3.75
CA LEU A 4 6.90 -19.02 5.11
C LEU A 4 7.88 -20.01 5.73
N CYS A 5 9.16 -19.62 5.85
CA CYS A 5 10.07 -20.06 6.91
C CYS A 5 11.49 -19.52 6.61
N THR A 6 11.64 -18.20 6.67
CA THR A 6 12.87 -17.62 7.24
C THR A 6 12.53 -17.08 8.63
N GLY A 7 11.91 -17.92 9.46
CA GLY A 7 11.65 -17.61 10.86
C GLY A 7 12.91 -17.82 11.67
N SER A 8 13.25 -16.89 12.55
CA SER A 8 14.29 -17.11 13.57
C SER A 8 14.01 -18.40 14.35
N GLY A 9 15.04 -19.08 14.88
CA GLY A 9 14.86 -20.36 15.58
C GLY A 9 13.81 -20.33 16.71
N TYR A 10 13.59 -19.17 17.33
CA TYR A 10 12.59 -18.95 18.38
C TYR A 10 11.15 -19.02 17.88
N THR A 11 10.87 -18.57 16.67
CA THR A 11 9.54 -18.63 16.05
C THR A 11 9.13 -20.08 15.80
N LEU A 12 10.08 -20.92 15.36
CA LEU A 12 9.85 -22.35 15.17
C LEU A 12 9.60 -23.09 16.50
N VAL A 13 10.31 -22.70 17.56
CA VAL A 13 10.06 -23.21 18.93
C VAL A 13 8.63 -22.88 19.37
N GLY A 14 8.21 -21.62 19.21
CA GLY A 14 6.85 -21.19 19.48
C GLY A 14 5.82 -22.00 18.68
N GLN A 15 6.03 -22.13 17.37
CA GLN A 15 5.13 -22.87 16.49
C GLN A 15 4.98 -24.33 16.91
N THR A 16 6.10 -25.02 17.16
CA THR A 16 6.09 -26.41 17.64
C THR A 16 5.34 -26.54 18.97
N LEU A 17 5.51 -25.55 19.86
CA LEU A 17 4.77 -25.49 21.12
C LEU A 17 3.26 -25.32 20.87
N GLY A 18 2.85 -24.41 19.98
CA GLY A 18 1.45 -24.19 19.64
C GLY A 18 0.76 -25.43 19.06
N GLU A 19 1.49 -26.20 18.24
CA GLU A 19 0.99 -27.43 17.61
C GLU A 19 0.81 -28.58 18.62
N LEU A 20 1.71 -28.73 19.60
CA LEU A 20 1.77 -29.91 20.47
C LEU A 20 1.29 -29.68 21.91
N ALA A 21 1.21 -28.44 22.36
CA ALA A 21 0.90 -28.12 23.75
C ALA A 21 -0.54 -28.46 24.13
N ASP A 22 -0.72 -28.84 25.39
CA ASP A 22 -2.02 -28.96 26.05
C ASP A 22 -2.62 -27.56 26.34
N GLU A 23 -3.94 -27.46 26.53
CA GLU A 23 -4.68 -26.24 26.82
C GLU A 23 -4.19 -25.55 28.10
N ARG A 24 -3.63 -26.30 29.05
CA ARG A 24 -3.01 -25.73 30.25
C ARG A 24 -1.88 -24.75 29.95
N ILE A 25 -1.09 -25.02 28.91
CA ILE A 25 0.02 -24.13 28.51
C ILE A 25 -0.53 -22.85 27.85
N GLU A 26 -1.69 -22.95 27.21
CA GLU A 26 -2.35 -21.79 26.60
C GLU A 26 -2.72 -20.74 27.65
N PHE A 27 -3.28 -21.14 28.79
CA PHE A 27 -3.62 -20.22 29.88
C PHE A 27 -2.40 -19.60 30.58
N GLU A 28 -1.23 -20.23 30.51
CA GLU A 28 0.02 -19.64 31.03
C GLU A 28 0.57 -18.56 30.07
N ILE A 29 0.34 -18.72 28.77
CA ILE A 29 0.84 -17.80 27.74
C ILE A 29 -0.16 -16.67 27.49
N LEU A 30 -1.43 -16.99 27.30
CA LEU A 30 -2.49 -16.09 26.87
C LEU A 30 -3.43 -15.75 28.04
N PRO A 31 -3.78 -14.47 28.25
CA PRO A 31 -3.31 -13.27 27.52
C PRO A 31 -2.02 -12.65 28.10
N SER A 32 -1.45 -13.24 29.16
CA SER A 32 -0.44 -12.57 30.01
C SER A 32 0.84 -12.17 29.26
N GLN A 33 1.24 -12.93 28.25
CA GLN A 33 2.48 -12.73 27.49
C GLN A 33 2.29 -11.96 26.18
N LEU A 34 1.06 -11.53 25.84
CA LEU A 34 0.79 -10.76 24.60
C LEU A 34 1.47 -9.38 24.58
N ASN A 35 1.78 -8.82 25.75
CA ASN A 35 2.39 -7.50 25.94
C ASN A 35 3.87 -7.58 26.37
N THR A 36 4.54 -8.71 26.16
CA THR A 36 5.92 -8.85 26.64
C THR A 36 6.86 -7.85 25.95
N GLU A 37 7.75 -7.22 26.71
CA GLU A 37 8.84 -6.37 26.18
C GLU A 37 10.08 -7.19 25.78
N ASP A 38 10.09 -8.50 26.07
CA ASP A 38 11.15 -9.41 25.69
C ASP A 38 10.97 -9.89 24.24
N GLU A 39 11.84 -9.42 23.33
CA GLU A 39 11.80 -9.77 21.89
C GLU A 39 11.87 -11.27 21.61
N VAL A 40 12.57 -12.05 22.45
CA VAL A 40 12.66 -13.50 22.29
C VAL A 40 11.32 -14.12 22.65
N LEU A 41 10.74 -13.69 23.77
CA LEU A 41 9.45 -14.18 24.22
C LEU A 41 8.34 -13.78 23.24
N GLU A 42 8.35 -12.55 22.73
CA GLU A 42 7.42 -12.06 21.70
C GLU A 42 7.40 -13.00 20.48
N ARG A 43 8.58 -13.38 19.97
CA ARG A 43 8.70 -14.31 18.84
C ARG A 43 8.20 -15.72 19.16
N VAL A 44 8.38 -16.19 20.40
CA VAL A 44 7.86 -17.48 20.84
C VAL A 44 6.33 -17.44 20.96
N VAL A 45 5.76 -16.37 21.51
CA VAL A 45 4.31 -16.17 21.62
C VAL A 45 3.67 -16.07 20.23
N ALA A 46 4.26 -15.28 19.32
CA ALA A 46 3.82 -15.20 17.93
C ALA A 46 3.82 -16.58 17.25
N GLY A 47 4.91 -17.33 17.40
CA GLY A 47 5.00 -18.70 16.91
C GLY A 47 3.92 -19.60 17.52
N PHE A 48 3.70 -19.54 18.83
CA PHE A 48 2.68 -20.33 19.53
C PHE A 48 1.28 -20.05 18.98
N VAL A 49 0.92 -18.77 18.83
CA VAL A 49 -0.37 -18.35 18.28
C VAL A 49 -0.57 -18.87 16.85
N LEU A 50 0.45 -18.75 15.99
CA LEU A 50 0.37 -19.28 14.63
C LEU A 50 0.26 -20.81 14.58
N GLY A 51 1.05 -21.52 15.40
CA GLY A 51 0.96 -22.99 15.49
C GLY A 51 -0.41 -23.48 15.97
N ARG A 52 -1.01 -22.75 16.92
CA ARG A 52 -2.39 -22.98 17.36
C ARG A 52 -3.40 -22.69 16.26
N PHE A 53 -3.26 -21.57 15.57
CA PHE A 53 -4.14 -21.19 14.48
C PHE A 53 -4.11 -22.21 13.34
N TRP A 54 -2.93 -22.71 12.95
CA TRP A 54 -2.81 -23.71 11.89
C TRP A 54 -3.32 -25.10 12.25
N THR A 55 -3.49 -25.40 13.53
CA THR A 55 -4.01 -26.69 13.99
C THR A 55 -5.50 -26.65 14.32
N ARG A 56 -6.00 -25.50 14.80
CA ARG A 56 -7.37 -25.37 15.31
C ARG A 56 -8.24 -24.36 14.56
N ASP A 57 -7.64 -23.55 13.70
CA ASP A 57 -8.29 -22.60 12.80
C ASP A 57 -9.19 -21.57 13.53
N ILE A 58 -10.08 -20.94 12.80
CA ILE A 58 -11.00 -19.91 13.27
C ILE A 58 -11.81 -20.24 14.54
N PRO A 59 -12.34 -21.47 14.75
CA PRO A 59 -13.06 -21.80 15.98
C PRO A 59 -12.24 -21.58 17.26
N TRP A 60 -10.91 -21.76 17.19
CA TRP A 60 -10.04 -21.48 18.32
C TRP A 60 -9.87 -19.98 18.56
N VAL A 61 -9.76 -19.20 17.48
CA VAL A 61 -9.71 -17.72 17.57
C VAL A 61 -10.97 -17.20 18.27
N ASP A 62 -12.15 -17.71 17.89
CA ASP A 62 -13.42 -17.35 18.52
C ASP A 62 -13.43 -17.72 20.01
N HIS A 63 -13.01 -18.94 20.33
CA HIS A 63 -12.94 -19.40 21.72
C HIS A 63 -12.05 -18.51 22.59
N ILE A 64 -10.92 -18.04 22.05
CA ILE A 64 -10.01 -17.13 22.76
C ILE A 64 -10.65 -15.75 22.97
N LEU A 65 -11.24 -15.17 21.93
CA LEU A 65 -11.84 -13.83 22.00
C LEU A 65 -13.10 -13.79 22.89
N GLU A 66 -13.80 -14.92 23.06
CA GLU A 66 -14.93 -15.07 23.98
C GLU A 66 -14.54 -14.98 25.47
N GLN A 67 -13.25 -15.07 25.82
CA GLN A 67 -12.77 -15.05 27.22
C GLN A 67 -12.83 -13.67 27.90
N HIS A 68 -13.59 -12.71 27.36
CA HIS A 68 -13.77 -11.35 27.88
C HIS A 68 -12.45 -10.58 28.12
N TRP A 69 -11.51 -10.70 27.20
CA TRP A 69 -10.28 -9.92 27.22
C TRP A 69 -10.55 -8.43 26.99
N ASN A 70 -9.62 -7.59 27.46
CA ASN A 70 -9.72 -6.16 27.18
C ASN A 70 -9.34 -5.86 25.71
N PRO A 71 -9.76 -4.71 25.14
CA PRO A 71 -9.50 -4.40 23.73
C PRO A 71 -8.02 -4.41 23.35
N GLN A 72 -7.11 -4.02 24.25
CA GLN A 72 -5.67 -4.07 24.01
C GLN A 72 -5.16 -5.50 23.78
N GLN A 73 -5.62 -6.45 24.61
CA GLN A 73 -5.28 -7.86 24.49
C GLN A 73 -5.87 -8.47 23.21
N CYS A 74 -7.13 -8.13 22.89
CA CYS A 74 -7.76 -8.56 21.64
C CYS A 74 -6.97 -8.08 20.43
N ALA A 75 -6.62 -6.79 20.38
CA ALA A 75 -5.87 -6.22 19.26
C ALA A 75 -4.50 -6.91 19.08
N GLN A 76 -3.75 -7.10 20.17
CA GLN A 76 -2.44 -7.76 20.11
C GLN A 76 -2.52 -9.20 19.67
N PHE A 77 -3.51 -9.95 20.15
CA PHE A 77 -3.73 -11.31 19.70
C PHE A 77 -4.05 -11.37 18.20
N LEU A 78 -4.95 -10.49 17.73
CA LEU A 78 -5.30 -10.40 16.30
C LEU A 78 -4.12 -10.00 15.42
N LEU A 79 -3.19 -9.18 15.92
CA LEU A 79 -1.96 -8.80 15.19
C LEU A 79 -0.98 -9.98 14.98
N LEU A 80 -1.07 -11.01 15.81
CA LEU A 80 -0.25 -12.23 15.68
C LEU A 80 -0.84 -13.23 14.67
N LEU A 81 -2.06 -12.99 14.22
CA LEU A 81 -2.77 -13.83 13.25
C LEU A 81 -2.54 -13.31 11.82
N PRO A 82 -2.69 -14.18 10.81
CA PRO A 82 -2.56 -13.79 9.41
C PRO A 82 -3.58 -12.73 9.03
N PHE A 83 -3.18 -11.84 8.13
CA PHE A 83 -4.05 -10.83 7.59
C PHE A 83 -4.99 -11.45 6.55
N GLN A 84 -6.13 -11.98 7.00
CA GLN A 84 -7.18 -12.58 6.16
C GLN A 84 -8.58 -12.20 6.65
N GLN A 85 -9.60 -12.42 5.80
CA GLN A 85 -10.97 -11.96 6.00
C GLN A 85 -11.53 -12.22 7.38
N GLU A 86 -11.39 -13.46 7.82
CA GLU A 86 -11.94 -13.90 9.07
C GLU A 86 -11.26 -13.19 10.27
N ILE A 87 -10.00 -12.79 10.15
CA ILE A 87 -9.27 -12.13 11.23
C ILE A 87 -9.64 -10.64 11.34
N TRP A 88 -9.67 -9.90 10.22
CA TRP A 88 -10.02 -8.48 10.31
C TRP A 88 -11.51 -8.24 10.58
N GLU A 89 -12.40 -9.16 10.18
CA GLU A 89 -13.80 -9.12 10.62
C GLU A 89 -13.92 -9.21 12.15
N ARG A 90 -13.06 -10.00 12.80
CA ARG A 90 -12.97 -10.08 14.27
C ARG A 90 -12.37 -8.81 14.86
N ALA A 91 -11.40 -8.18 14.20
CA ALA A 91 -10.92 -6.87 14.62
C ALA A 91 -12.05 -5.82 14.63
N ILE A 92 -12.90 -5.80 13.59
CA ILE A 92 -14.06 -4.90 13.51
C ILE A 92 -15.12 -5.24 14.57
N LEU A 93 -15.31 -6.53 14.88
CA LEU A 93 -16.33 -6.97 15.84
C LEU A 93 -15.92 -6.73 17.30
N TYR A 94 -14.67 -7.00 17.65
CA TYR A 94 -14.19 -7.01 19.04
C TYR A 94 -13.51 -5.71 19.48
N LEU A 95 -13.10 -4.86 18.54
CA LEU A 95 -12.52 -3.55 18.83
C LEU A 95 -13.55 -2.47 18.54
N ASP A 96 -13.87 -1.66 19.55
CA ASP A 96 -14.68 -0.46 19.33
C ASP A 96 -13.86 0.63 18.60
N GLU A 97 -14.55 1.68 18.14
CA GLU A 97 -13.93 2.79 17.39
C GLU A 97 -12.74 3.44 18.12
N SER A 98 -12.71 3.40 19.46
CA SER A 98 -11.61 3.98 20.25
C SER A 98 -10.38 3.08 20.36
N HIS A 99 -10.50 1.79 20.00
CA HIS A 99 -9.43 0.80 20.10
C HIS A 99 -9.02 0.21 18.75
N GLU A 100 -9.77 0.45 17.69
CA GLU A 100 -9.43 0.01 16.33
C GLU A 100 -8.01 0.43 15.87
N GLU A 101 -7.52 1.60 16.30
CA GLU A 101 -6.15 2.07 15.97
C GLU A 101 -5.08 1.05 16.43
N LEU A 102 -5.32 0.34 17.53
CA LEU A 102 -4.40 -0.65 18.07
C LEU A 102 -4.12 -1.77 17.07
N TYR A 103 -5.08 -2.11 16.21
CA TYR A 103 -4.93 -3.11 15.17
C TYR A 103 -4.50 -2.50 13.84
N TRP A 104 -5.29 -1.59 13.27
CA TRP A 104 -5.08 -1.12 11.89
C TRP A 104 -3.75 -0.43 11.67
N LYS A 105 -3.24 0.28 12.68
CA LYS A 105 -1.94 0.96 12.59
C LYS A 105 -0.75 0.00 12.61
N HIS A 106 -0.93 -1.22 13.11
CA HIS A 106 0.18 -2.15 13.36
C HIS A 106 0.09 -3.44 12.54
N VAL A 107 -1.06 -3.72 11.91
CA VAL A 107 -1.25 -4.96 11.16
C VAL A 107 -0.23 -5.10 10.02
N ASN A 108 0.34 -6.29 9.90
CA ASN A 108 1.26 -6.62 8.81
C ASN A 108 0.46 -7.15 7.61
N THR A 109 0.35 -6.32 6.57
CA THR A 109 -0.43 -6.65 5.38
C THR A 109 0.31 -7.56 4.39
N GLN A 110 1.62 -7.78 4.56
CA GLN A 110 2.44 -8.58 3.63
C GLN A 110 2.24 -10.10 3.76
N VAL A 111 1.69 -10.56 4.89
CA VAL A 111 1.55 -12.00 5.22
C VAL A 111 0.11 -12.47 5.00
N GLY A 112 -0.69 -11.68 4.28
CA GLY A 112 -2.12 -11.88 4.11
C GLY A 112 -2.55 -12.40 2.74
N VAL A 113 -3.78 -12.91 2.69
CA VAL A 113 -4.52 -13.14 1.43
C VAL A 113 -5.68 -12.16 1.45
N TRP A 114 -5.65 -11.17 0.55
CA TRP A 114 -6.69 -10.15 0.43
C TRP A 114 -7.33 -10.21 -0.96
N THR A 115 -8.61 -9.83 -1.04
CA THR A 115 -9.37 -9.77 -2.28
C THR A 115 -10.08 -8.42 -2.42
N TRP A 116 -10.34 -8.00 -3.66
CA TRP A 116 -11.04 -6.74 -3.99
C TRP A 116 -12.41 -6.54 -3.32
N ASN A 117 -13.03 -7.58 -2.77
CA ASN A 117 -14.33 -7.48 -2.09
C ASN A 117 -14.24 -6.76 -0.74
N ASP A 118 -13.05 -6.61 -0.17
CA ASP A 118 -12.86 -6.09 1.18
C ASP A 118 -12.50 -4.60 1.18
N ARG A 119 -13.31 -3.77 0.49
CA ARG A 119 -13.10 -2.31 0.40
C ARG A 119 -12.93 -1.62 1.75
N ILE A 120 -13.68 -2.09 2.76
CA ILE A 120 -13.61 -1.57 4.13
C ILE A 120 -12.19 -1.64 4.71
N VAL A 121 -11.41 -2.67 4.34
CA VAL A 121 -10.04 -2.86 4.82
C VAL A 121 -9.13 -1.74 4.32
N ILE A 122 -9.21 -1.43 3.02
CA ILE A 122 -8.45 -0.34 2.41
C ILE A 122 -8.82 1.01 3.04
N GLU A 123 -10.11 1.25 3.23
CA GLU A 123 -10.60 2.48 3.86
C GLU A 123 -10.11 2.61 5.31
N LYS A 124 -10.11 1.52 6.09
CA LYS A 124 -9.55 1.49 7.46
C LYS A 124 -8.04 1.76 7.44
N LEU A 125 -7.27 1.09 6.56
CA LEU A 125 -5.83 1.33 6.43
C LEU A 125 -5.52 2.80 6.12
N ILE A 126 -6.22 3.40 5.15
CA ILE A 126 -6.07 4.82 4.83
C ILE A 126 -6.43 5.70 6.04
N THR A 127 -7.57 5.42 6.70
CA THR A 127 -8.04 6.17 7.88
C THR A 127 -7.01 6.18 9.01
N TYR A 128 -6.31 5.07 9.22
CA TYR A 128 -5.28 4.91 10.25
C TYR A 128 -3.86 5.21 9.74
N GLY A 129 -3.72 5.89 8.60
CA GLY A 129 -2.45 6.42 8.09
C GLY A 129 -1.52 5.39 7.46
N ARG A 130 -2.03 4.21 7.10
CA ARG A 130 -1.31 3.10 6.45
C ARG A 130 -1.48 3.16 4.93
N THR A 131 -1.15 4.31 4.34
CA THR A 131 -1.42 4.60 2.93
C THR A 131 -0.57 3.75 1.98
N GLY A 132 0.70 3.48 2.33
CA GLY A 132 1.54 2.57 1.55
C GLY A 132 1.05 1.13 1.58
N ALA A 133 0.67 0.62 2.76
CA ALA A 133 0.04 -0.70 2.88
C ALA A 133 -1.25 -0.81 2.07
N ALA A 134 -2.10 0.24 2.07
CA ALA A 134 -3.33 0.27 1.27
C ALA A 134 -3.03 0.16 -0.23
N VAL A 135 -2.06 0.92 -0.75
CA VAL A 135 -1.62 0.84 -2.15
C VAL A 135 -1.10 -0.56 -2.49
N MET A 136 -0.27 -1.16 -1.63
CA MET A 136 0.30 -2.49 -1.88
C MET A 136 -0.75 -3.60 -1.80
N CYS A 137 -1.72 -3.53 -0.87
CA CYS A 137 -2.84 -4.48 -0.84
C CYS A 137 -3.58 -4.47 -2.18
N ILE A 138 -3.96 -3.28 -2.67
CA ILE A 138 -4.62 -3.10 -3.95
C ILE A 138 -3.78 -3.68 -5.09
N ALA A 139 -2.49 -3.32 -5.15
CA ALA A 139 -1.61 -3.76 -6.21
C ALA A 139 -1.40 -5.28 -6.23
N TYR A 140 -1.36 -5.93 -5.06
CA TYR A 140 -1.19 -7.38 -4.98
C TYR A 140 -2.44 -8.18 -5.38
N ALA A 141 -3.66 -7.70 -5.15
CA ALA A 141 -4.83 -8.44 -5.64
C ALA A 141 -5.13 -8.17 -7.12
N MET A 142 -4.38 -7.31 -7.81
CA MET A 142 -4.59 -7.12 -9.25
C MET A 142 -4.42 -8.40 -10.06
N ASP A 143 -3.57 -9.33 -9.59
CA ASP A 143 -3.42 -10.65 -10.21
C ASP A 143 -4.73 -11.46 -10.22
N ASP A 144 -5.69 -11.12 -9.36
CA ASP A 144 -7.05 -11.64 -9.35
C ASP A 144 -8.01 -10.71 -10.13
N ASP A 145 -7.94 -10.77 -11.47
CA ASP A 145 -8.63 -9.94 -12.48
C ASP A 145 -10.16 -9.71 -12.33
N ILE A 146 -10.83 -10.39 -11.39
CA ILE A 146 -12.29 -10.53 -11.41
C ILE A 146 -13.01 -9.30 -10.82
N ASN A 147 -12.35 -8.42 -10.06
CA ASN A 147 -13.06 -7.39 -9.26
C ASN A 147 -12.32 -6.04 -9.10
N PHE A 148 -11.46 -5.64 -10.04
CA PHE A 148 -10.75 -4.35 -9.97
C PHE A 148 -11.69 -3.16 -9.72
N ASP A 149 -11.49 -2.42 -8.60
CA ASP A 149 -12.20 -1.17 -8.29
C ASP A 149 -11.30 0.04 -8.62
N PRO A 150 -11.47 0.67 -9.80
CA PRO A 150 -10.65 1.82 -10.21
C PRO A 150 -10.82 3.04 -9.29
N ALA A 151 -11.99 3.20 -8.66
CA ALA A 151 -12.25 4.32 -7.77
C ALA A 151 -11.49 4.15 -6.45
N LEU A 152 -11.45 2.93 -5.92
CA LEU A 152 -10.68 2.61 -4.72
C LEU A 152 -9.16 2.72 -4.95
N ALA A 153 -8.67 2.19 -6.08
CA ALA A 153 -7.27 2.33 -6.49
C ALA A 153 -6.84 3.79 -6.63
N THR A 154 -7.65 4.60 -7.33
CA THR A 154 -7.43 6.05 -7.47
C THR A 154 -7.40 6.73 -6.10
N HIS A 155 -8.34 6.40 -5.21
CA HIS A 155 -8.40 6.98 -3.87
C HIS A 155 -7.16 6.64 -3.03
N ALA A 156 -6.72 5.39 -3.03
CA ALA A 156 -5.54 4.95 -2.28
C ALA A 156 -4.25 5.62 -2.76
N LEU A 157 -4.03 5.71 -4.08
CA LEU A 157 -2.87 6.39 -4.65
C LEU A 157 -2.86 7.87 -4.28
N LEU A 158 -4.00 8.57 -4.38
CA LEU A 158 -4.09 9.98 -3.99
C LEU A 158 -3.88 10.17 -2.48
N ALA A 159 -4.45 9.31 -1.64
CA ALA A 159 -4.25 9.35 -0.19
C ALA A 159 -2.77 9.16 0.18
N PHE A 160 -2.07 8.25 -0.52
CA PHE A 160 -0.63 8.07 -0.37
C PHE A 160 0.16 9.32 -0.80
N LEU A 161 -0.23 10.00 -1.88
CA LEU A 161 0.44 11.24 -2.30
C LEU A 161 0.23 12.39 -1.32
N GLU A 162 -0.94 12.48 -0.69
CA GLU A 162 -1.25 13.49 0.32
C GLU A 162 -0.49 13.26 1.63
N ASN A 163 -0.33 11.99 2.04
CA ASN A 163 0.41 11.60 3.23
C ASN A 163 1.27 10.36 2.95
N PRO A 164 2.50 10.53 2.42
CA PRO A 164 3.36 9.43 2.02
C PRO A 164 3.94 8.76 3.26
N GLN A 165 3.21 7.76 3.77
CA GLN A 165 3.63 6.87 4.84
C GLN A 165 4.05 5.52 4.24
N GLU A 166 5.01 4.86 4.89
CA GLU A 166 5.48 3.53 4.47
C GLU A 166 6.05 3.48 3.05
N VAL A 167 6.63 4.59 2.57
CA VAL A 167 7.23 4.69 1.22
C VAL A 167 8.22 3.56 0.93
N GLN A 168 8.98 3.12 1.95
CA GLN A 168 9.96 2.04 1.86
C GLN A 168 9.33 0.64 1.62
N SER A 169 8.04 0.48 1.91
CA SER A 169 7.30 -0.76 1.67
C SER A 169 6.66 -0.81 0.29
N ILE A 170 6.66 0.31 -0.44
CA ILE A 170 6.08 0.38 -1.77
C ILE A 170 7.07 -0.15 -2.79
N GLU A 171 6.58 -1.06 -3.62
CA GLU A 171 7.34 -1.67 -4.68
C GLU A 171 6.98 -1.00 -6.00
N ARG A 172 7.99 -0.36 -6.61
CA ARG A 172 7.84 0.39 -7.88
C ARG A 172 7.05 -0.39 -8.93
N TYR A 173 7.43 -1.65 -9.16
CA TYR A 173 6.83 -2.51 -10.18
C TYR A 173 5.30 -2.61 -10.00
N HIS A 174 4.85 -3.00 -8.81
CA HIS A 174 3.43 -3.14 -8.49
C HIS A 174 2.64 -1.83 -8.58
N VAL A 175 3.26 -0.69 -8.24
CA VAL A 175 2.59 0.60 -8.39
C VAL A 175 2.48 1.05 -9.84
N ILE A 176 3.51 0.81 -10.66
CA ILE A 176 3.42 1.10 -12.09
C ILE A 176 2.36 0.22 -12.76
N ASP A 177 2.33 -1.08 -12.47
CA ASP A 177 1.29 -2.00 -12.97
C ASP A 177 -0.12 -1.49 -12.59
N LEU A 178 -0.31 -1.03 -11.34
CA LEU A 178 -1.56 -0.42 -10.87
C LEU A 178 -1.95 0.83 -11.67
N ILE A 179 -0.99 1.70 -11.97
CA ILE A 179 -1.24 2.91 -12.76
C ILE A 179 -1.58 2.53 -14.21
N GLU A 180 -0.91 1.56 -14.81
CA GLU A 180 -1.22 1.08 -16.17
C GLU A 180 -2.66 0.52 -16.27
N HIS A 181 -3.11 -0.21 -15.24
CA HIS A 181 -4.49 -0.67 -15.20
C HIS A 181 -5.49 0.49 -15.08
N LEU A 182 -5.17 1.53 -14.30
CA LEU A 182 -6.00 2.74 -14.25
C LEU A 182 -6.05 3.47 -15.60
N GLN A 183 -4.94 3.53 -16.34
CA GLN A 183 -4.89 4.12 -17.68
C GLN A 183 -5.79 3.40 -18.68
N ALA A 184 -5.97 2.08 -18.53
CA ALA A 184 -6.82 1.27 -19.39
C ALA A 184 -8.32 1.44 -19.11
N VAL A 185 -8.72 2.05 -17.98
CA VAL A 185 -10.12 2.20 -17.57
C VAL A 185 -10.70 3.56 -18.02
N PRO A 186 -11.64 3.59 -18.98
CA PRO A 186 -12.16 4.85 -19.54
C PRO A 186 -12.97 5.71 -18.56
N THR A 187 -13.45 5.11 -17.45
CA THR A 187 -14.29 5.79 -16.45
C THR A 187 -13.48 6.45 -15.34
N VAL A 188 -12.16 6.28 -15.32
CA VAL A 188 -11.29 6.96 -14.35
C VAL A 188 -11.29 8.46 -14.63
N ASP A 189 -11.35 9.26 -13.56
CA ASP A 189 -11.27 10.71 -13.63
C ASP A 189 -9.88 11.12 -14.15
N ILE A 190 -9.86 11.73 -15.34
CA ILE A 190 -8.63 12.07 -16.04
C ILE A 190 -7.76 13.07 -15.27
N GLU A 191 -8.35 14.00 -14.52
CA GLU A 191 -7.58 14.98 -13.75
C GLU A 191 -6.86 14.31 -12.56
N LYS A 192 -7.50 13.32 -11.95
CA LYS A 192 -6.85 12.49 -10.92
C LYS A 192 -5.74 11.63 -11.52
N LEU A 193 -5.96 11.07 -12.70
CA LEU A 193 -4.93 10.28 -13.38
C LEU A 193 -3.71 11.12 -13.74
N TYR A 194 -3.88 12.37 -14.23
CA TYR A 194 -2.78 13.31 -14.42
C TYR A 194 -2.01 13.58 -13.14
N GLN A 195 -2.71 13.78 -12.02
CA GLN A 195 -2.07 14.00 -10.73
C GLN A 195 -1.26 12.78 -10.28
N ILE A 196 -1.80 11.58 -10.45
CA ILE A 196 -1.13 10.31 -10.12
C ILE A 196 0.13 10.16 -10.98
N GLU A 197 -0.01 10.16 -12.30
CA GLU A 197 1.11 9.98 -13.23
C GLU A 197 2.20 11.04 -13.03
N TRP A 198 1.83 12.29 -12.78
CA TRP A 198 2.80 13.37 -12.54
C TRP A 198 3.63 13.11 -11.29
N ASN A 199 3.01 12.57 -10.24
CA ASN A 199 3.71 12.31 -8.98
C ASN A 199 4.53 11.04 -9.00
N PHE A 200 4.09 10.02 -9.73
CA PHE A 200 4.82 8.79 -9.97
C PHE A 200 5.74 8.85 -11.19
N LEU A 201 5.86 10.01 -11.85
CA LEU A 201 6.69 10.17 -13.05
C LEU A 201 8.12 9.62 -12.90
N PRO A 202 8.86 9.86 -11.78
CA PRO A 202 10.21 9.33 -11.62
C PRO A 202 10.28 7.80 -11.56
N TRP A 203 9.14 7.13 -11.40
CA TRP A 203 9.06 5.68 -11.30
C TRP A 203 8.89 5.02 -12.66
N PHE A 204 8.41 5.70 -13.70
CA PHE A 204 8.36 5.15 -15.05
C PHE A 204 9.79 4.94 -15.60
N ALA A 205 10.11 3.73 -16.07
CA ALA A 205 11.46 3.44 -16.56
C ALA A 205 11.64 4.00 -17.98
N PRO A 206 12.68 4.82 -18.24
CA PRO A 206 12.87 5.46 -19.55
C PRO A 206 12.99 4.49 -20.74
N LEU A 207 13.44 3.25 -20.48
CA LEU A 207 13.69 2.23 -21.50
C LEU A 207 12.64 1.12 -21.52
N SER A 208 11.58 1.25 -20.72
CA SER A 208 10.47 0.31 -20.69
C SER A 208 9.33 0.78 -21.62
N ASP A 209 8.36 -0.10 -21.84
CA ASP A 209 7.09 0.25 -22.49
C ASP A 209 6.15 1.00 -21.54
N GLU A 210 6.45 1.04 -20.23
CA GLU A 210 5.72 1.80 -19.22
C GLU A 210 5.79 3.30 -19.56
N SER A 211 4.64 3.98 -19.65
CA SER A 211 4.61 5.43 -19.89
C SER A 211 3.46 6.12 -19.14
N PRO A 212 3.59 7.42 -18.83
CA PRO A 212 2.51 8.22 -18.27
C PRO A 212 1.53 8.62 -19.39
N VAL A 213 0.74 7.64 -19.86
CA VAL A 213 -0.10 7.74 -21.07
C VAL A 213 -1.04 8.94 -21.01
N ALA A 214 -1.66 9.21 -19.85
CA ALA A 214 -2.59 10.33 -19.73
C ALA A 214 -1.86 11.66 -19.93
N LEU A 215 -0.73 11.87 -19.26
CA LEU A 215 0.10 13.08 -19.42
C LEU A 215 0.61 13.22 -20.85
N GLU A 216 1.08 12.15 -21.48
CA GLU A 216 1.53 12.20 -22.88
C GLU A 216 0.39 12.62 -23.82
N LYS A 217 -0.83 12.09 -23.63
CA LYS A 217 -2.02 12.50 -24.40
C LYS A 217 -2.43 13.94 -24.13
N LYS A 218 -2.33 14.41 -22.88
CA LYS A 218 -2.59 15.82 -22.53
C LYS A 218 -1.65 16.75 -23.27
N LEU A 219 -0.35 16.47 -23.25
CA LEU A 219 0.64 17.28 -23.96
C LEU A 219 0.48 17.22 -25.48
N ALA A 220 0.01 16.10 -26.04
CA ALA A 220 -0.22 15.96 -27.47
C ALA A 220 -1.42 16.78 -27.96
N SER A 221 -2.49 16.84 -27.15
CA SER A 221 -3.77 17.44 -27.51
C SER A 221 -3.95 18.89 -27.08
N ASP A 222 -3.24 19.34 -26.04
CA ASP A 222 -3.31 20.71 -25.52
C ASP A 222 -1.97 21.46 -25.68
N PRO A 223 -1.86 22.36 -26.67
CA PRO A 223 -0.68 23.20 -26.89
C PRO A 223 -0.32 24.09 -25.69
N GLU A 224 -1.31 24.51 -24.88
CA GLU A 224 -1.06 25.34 -23.70
C GLU A 224 -0.32 24.52 -22.62
N SER A 225 -0.83 23.33 -22.28
CA SER A 225 -0.16 22.37 -21.40
C SER A 225 1.27 22.04 -21.86
N PHE A 226 1.48 21.84 -23.17
CA PHE A 226 2.83 21.62 -23.70
C PHE A 226 3.75 22.82 -23.47
N ALA A 227 3.29 24.03 -23.81
CA ALA A 227 4.07 25.24 -23.61
C ALA A 227 4.39 25.48 -22.13
N GLU A 228 3.48 25.13 -21.22
CA GLU A 228 3.72 25.17 -19.78
C GLU A 228 4.82 24.18 -19.35
N MET A 229 4.79 22.93 -19.82
CA MET A 229 5.85 21.97 -19.51
C MET A 229 7.22 22.43 -20.00
N VAL A 230 7.30 23.03 -21.19
CA VAL A 230 8.56 23.59 -21.72
C VAL A 230 9.05 24.73 -20.82
N LYS A 231 8.18 25.63 -20.39
CA LYS A 231 8.53 26.72 -19.45
C LYS A 231 9.01 26.18 -18.10
N LEU A 232 8.41 25.09 -17.61
CA LEU A 232 8.81 24.46 -16.35
C LEU A 232 10.17 23.77 -16.47
N ALA A 233 10.42 23.05 -17.56
CA ALA A 233 11.65 22.29 -17.77
C ALA A 233 12.86 23.19 -18.10
N PHE A 234 12.65 24.25 -18.89
CA PHE A 234 13.72 25.09 -19.41
C PHE A 234 13.63 26.51 -18.86
N ARG A 235 14.64 26.90 -18.07
CA ARG A 235 14.73 28.26 -17.54
C ARG A 235 15.16 29.27 -18.60
N SER A 236 14.64 30.48 -18.50
CA SER A 236 15.05 31.61 -19.33
C SER A 236 16.48 32.04 -18.99
N LYS A 237 17.30 32.32 -20.01
CA LYS A 237 18.62 32.93 -19.83
C LYS A 237 18.58 34.37 -19.29
N ASN A 238 17.40 35.00 -19.30
CA ASN A 238 17.19 36.39 -18.86
C ASN A 238 16.58 36.50 -17.46
N ASP A 239 16.34 35.40 -16.75
CA ASP A 239 15.94 35.43 -15.35
C ASP A 239 17.17 35.76 -14.48
N LEU A 240 17.44 37.06 -14.33
CA LEU A 240 18.53 37.63 -13.53
C LEU A 240 18.23 37.68 -12.02
N ASP A 241 17.22 36.97 -11.53
CA ASP A 241 16.91 36.91 -10.09
C ASP A 241 17.81 35.87 -9.40
N ASP A 242 19.10 36.21 -9.36
CA ASP A 242 20.22 35.50 -8.74
C ASP A 242 20.17 35.54 -7.19
N SER A 243 19.01 35.27 -6.59
CA SER A 243 18.87 35.21 -5.12
C SER A 243 18.34 33.87 -4.58
N VAL A 244 18.16 32.87 -5.43
CA VAL A 244 17.70 31.53 -5.02
C VAL A 244 18.88 30.55 -4.92
N GLU A 245 19.91 30.89 -4.16
CA GLU A 245 20.90 29.92 -3.66
C GLU A 245 20.32 29.03 -2.54
N LYS A 246 19.01 29.17 -2.28
CA LYS A 246 18.16 28.22 -1.56
C LYS A 246 17.03 27.76 -2.48
N GLN A 247 17.35 26.99 -3.52
CA GLN A 247 16.32 26.32 -4.31
C GLN A 247 15.60 25.33 -3.41
N ASP A 248 14.38 25.68 -3.01
CA ASP A 248 13.40 24.79 -2.40
C ASP A 248 13.40 23.47 -3.18
N GLU A 249 13.66 22.35 -2.48
CA GLU A 249 13.75 21.02 -3.07
C GLU A 249 12.51 20.69 -3.90
N LYS A 250 11.34 21.22 -3.52
CA LYS A 250 10.09 21.10 -4.28
C LYS A 250 10.20 21.69 -5.69
N LYS A 251 10.85 22.85 -5.84
CA LYS A 251 11.03 23.50 -7.15
C LYS A 251 11.98 22.70 -8.04
N LYS A 252 13.03 22.10 -7.47
CA LYS A 252 13.93 21.21 -8.23
C LYS A 252 13.19 19.98 -8.74
N ASN A 253 12.42 19.32 -7.87
CA ASN A 253 11.65 18.13 -8.23
C ASN A 253 10.64 18.41 -9.36
N ILE A 254 9.98 19.58 -9.35
CA ILE A 254 9.06 19.99 -10.43
C ILE A 254 9.79 20.14 -11.77
N VAL A 255 10.96 20.80 -11.78
CA VAL A 255 11.76 21.01 -12.99
C VAL A 255 12.27 19.67 -13.54
N GLU A 256 12.80 18.82 -12.67
CA GLU A 256 13.31 17.49 -13.05
C GLU A 256 12.20 16.60 -13.62
N ARG A 257 11.00 16.62 -13.04
CA ARG A 257 9.83 15.92 -13.57
C ARG A 257 9.41 16.47 -14.93
N ALA A 258 9.28 17.79 -15.07
CA ALA A 258 8.93 18.41 -16.35
C ALA A 258 9.94 18.04 -17.46
N TYR A 259 11.24 18.11 -17.14
CA TYR A 259 12.28 17.69 -18.08
C TYR A 259 12.20 16.21 -18.42
N THR A 260 12.01 15.34 -17.42
CA THR A 260 11.88 13.88 -17.61
C THR A 260 10.70 13.54 -18.50
N LEU A 261 9.54 14.17 -18.27
CA LEU A 261 8.35 13.98 -19.08
C LEU A 261 8.62 14.34 -20.53
N LEU A 262 9.19 15.52 -20.80
CA LEU A 262 9.51 15.97 -22.16
C LEU A 262 10.60 15.13 -22.83
N HIS A 263 11.58 14.65 -22.06
CA HIS A 263 12.70 13.88 -22.59
C HIS A 263 12.30 12.45 -22.97
N ASN A 264 11.43 11.83 -22.16
CA ASN A 264 10.97 10.46 -22.37
C ASN A 264 9.72 10.38 -23.25
N TRP A 265 9.15 11.52 -23.64
CA TRP A 265 7.93 11.56 -24.44
C TRP A 265 8.12 10.91 -25.80
N LYS A 266 7.30 9.88 -26.08
CA LYS A 266 7.36 9.13 -27.34
C LYS A 266 6.38 9.63 -28.41
N HIS A 267 5.29 10.29 -28.00
CA HIS A 267 4.25 10.76 -28.91
C HIS A 267 4.55 12.16 -29.47
N CYS A 268 4.32 12.35 -30.77
CA CYS A 268 4.57 13.63 -31.44
C CYS A 268 3.50 14.66 -31.03
N PRO A 269 3.88 15.87 -30.58
CA PRO A 269 2.92 16.93 -30.25
C PRO A 269 2.03 17.28 -31.45
N GLY A 270 0.74 17.52 -31.19
CA GLY A 270 -0.22 17.88 -32.23
C GLY A 270 -0.73 16.72 -33.08
N VAL A 271 -0.26 15.48 -32.83
CA VAL A 271 -0.81 14.28 -33.48
C VAL A 271 -1.99 13.75 -32.66
N GLN A 272 -3.17 13.64 -33.28
CA GLN A 272 -4.35 13.02 -32.68
C GLN A 272 -4.24 11.48 -32.66
N GLU A 273 -5.12 10.80 -31.92
CA GLU A 273 -5.14 9.32 -31.82
C GLU A 273 -5.31 8.63 -33.20
N ASP A 274 -5.94 9.31 -34.17
CA ASP A 274 -6.12 8.81 -35.55
C ASP A 274 -4.92 9.07 -36.49
N GLY A 275 -3.86 9.71 -35.98
CA GLY A 275 -2.64 10.05 -36.72
C GLY A 275 -2.71 11.37 -37.49
N THR A 276 -3.78 12.17 -37.34
CA THR A 276 -3.90 13.49 -37.97
C THR A 276 -3.16 14.58 -37.17
N LEU A 277 -2.72 15.64 -37.84
CA LEU A 277 -2.03 16.79 -37.22
C LEU A 277 -3.01 17.96 -37.01
N ASN A 278 -2.99 18.55 -35.82
CA ASN A 278 -3.69 19.81 -35.47
C ASN A 278 -2.92 21.06 -35.92
#